data_AF-A0A970W5X4-F1
#
_entry.id   AF-A0A970W5X4-F1
#
_cell.length_a   1.000
_cell.length_b   1.000
_cell.length_c   1.000
_cell.angle_alpha   90.00
_cell.angle_beta   90.00
_cell.angle_gamma   90.00
#
_symmetry.space_group_name_H-M   'P 1'
#
loop_
_entity.id
_entity.type
_entity.pdbx_description
1 polymer ?
#
loop_
_entity_poly.entity_id
_entity_poly.type
_entity_poly.pdbx_seq_one_letter_code
_entity_poly.pdbx_strand_id
1 'polypeptide(L)'
;GPWYWWIEYGGRLDTVHDTEAIKWELWKVAYGVWDYIKNSGRFSEAANLTLEWVGMIPGKRESRRFEGDTMLIQQDIVEQRAHVDDVAHGGWSIDLHPADGVYSPKPGCNQWHARGVYGIPYRCLYSRNIRNLFLAGRIISASHVAFGSTRVMATCAVAAQAVGMAAAICRRDGWLPADLSEPERVKSLQRDLIRQGQHIPEVRLVDPDDLAQRAAISASSSFRLRELAPDGPALPLAHSWAQLLPLKAGPLPKMVIWVDVGRPAALTLELRTSDRPSNHTPDVVLDRREVALEPGTCQRVDLDWRGSLTEARYVFLCLLQNPDVSVRCTEQRVTGLLSARHRSTQAPASDIGVETFEFWCPERRPGGRNLAVAVEPGLEAWSPENVANGWQRPTNAPNAWVADPNDPLPALALQWETPQAIGRIVLAFDTDWDHPMETVQMPHAESVMPFCARRYRVRDEESRVIAECADNHQARNEIVLAPPVRTRRLTVEVLESHGPVPAALYEVRCYES
;
A
#
# COMPACT_ATOMS: atom_id res chain seq x y z
N GLY A 1 13.67 -18.06 11.71
CA GLY A 1 14.04 -18.14 13.14
C GLY A 1 12.87 -17.65 13.98
N PRO A 2 12.80 -17.98 15.27
CA PRO A 2 11.86 -17.34 16.18
C PRO A 2 12.29 -15.88 16.44
N TRP A 3 11.33 -14.95 16.38
CA TRP A 3 11.59 -13.51 16.41
C TRP A 3 11.25 -12.94 17.79
N TYR A 4 12.27 -12.59 18.58
CA TYR A 4 12.11 -12.14 19.97
C TYR A 4 12.20 -10.61 20.13
N TRP A 5 11.35 -9.90 19.40
CA TRP A 5 11.28 -8.43 19.41
C TRP A 5 10.67 -7.83 20.69
N TRP A 6 10.20 -8.70 21.60
CA TRP A 6 9.62 -8.37 22.91
C TRP A 6 10.63 -8.45 24.07
N ILE A 7 11.91 -8.78 23.80
CA ILE A 7 12.97 -8.76 24.82
C ILE A 7 13.27 -7.30 25.17
N GLU A 8 12.55 -6.80 26.17
CA GLU A 8 12.55 -5.39 26.55
C GLU A 8 12.62 -5.22 28.06
N TYR A 9 13.28 -4.15 28.51
CA TYR A 9 13.42 -3.76 29.90
C TYR A 9 13.72 -2.26 29.98
N GLY A 10 13.42 -1.65 31.13
CA GLY A 10 13.76 -0.24 31.40
C GLY A 10 12.62 0.75 31.19
N GLY A 11 11.41 0.31 30.82
CA GLY A 11 10.25 1.19 30.66
C GLY A 11 9.78 1.89 31.95
N ARG A 12 10.29 1.48 33.12
CA ARG A 12 10.08 2.12 34.44
C ARG A 12 11.25 3.01 34.88
N LEU A 13 12.32 3.06 34.11
CA LEU A 13 13.56 3.78 34.44
C LEU A 13 13.70 5.00 33.53
N ASP A 14 14.65 5.90 33.84
CA ASP A 14 14.99 6.98 32.94
C ASP A 14 15.86 6.42 31.80
N THR A 15 15.26 6.24 30.62
CA THR A 15 15.96 5.64 29.47
C THR A 15 17.13 6.47 28.95
N VAL A 16 17.30 7.72 29.41
CA VAL A 16 18.46 8.57 29.10
C VAL A 16 19.55 8.38 30.15
N HIS A 17 19.23 8.59 31.42
CA HIS A 17 20.23 8.61 32.50
C HIS A 17 20.60 7.20 33.02
N ASP A 18 19.68 6.25 32.95
CA ASP A 18 19.87 4.87 33.43
C ASP A 18 20.29 3.89 32.31
N THR A 19 20.73 4.42 31.17
CA THR A 19 21.00 3.62 29.95
C THR A 19 21.97 2.45 30.17
N GLU A 20 22.97 2.62 31.04
CA GLU A 20 23.95 1.57 31.33
C GLU A 20 23.35 0.46 32.19
N ALA A 21 22.57 0.81 33.22
CA ALA A 21 21.88 -0.16 34.07
C ALA A 21 20.86 -0.98 33.25
N ILE A 22 20.10 -0.31 32.38
CA ILE A 22 19.16 -0.94 31.45
C ILE A 22 19.89 -1.91 30.51
N LYS A 23 21.03 -1.49 29.94
CA LYS A 23 21.85 -2.34 29.06
C LYS A 23 22.31 -3.61 29.75
N TRP A 24 22.86 -3.49 30.96
CA TRP A 24 23.35 -4.65 31.71
C TRP A 24 22.24 -5.67 31.97
N GLU A 25 21.04 -5.22 32.31
CA GLU A 25 19.91 -6.12 32.52
C GLU A 25 19.43 -6.75 31.21
N LEU A 26 19.29 -5.96 30.13
CA LEU A 26 18.95 -6.48 28.80
C LEU A 26 19.94 -7.54 28.30
N TRP A 27 21.24 -7.36 28.55
CA TRP A 27 22.25 -8.36 28.22
C TRP A 27 22.06 -9.64 29.02
N LYS A 28 21.82 -9.57 30.34
CA LYS A 28 21.52 -10.78 31.13
C LYS A 28 20.32 -11.53 30.56
N VAL A 29 19.25 -10.81 30.19
CA VAL A 29 18.05 -11.40 29.59
C VAL A 29 18.39 -12.04 28.23
N ALA A 30 19.07 -11.32 27.34
CA ALA A 30 19.41 -11.81 26.00
C ALA A 30 20.32 -13.04 26.05
N TYR A 31 21.38 -13.00 26.86
CA TYR A 31 22.28 -14.15 27.05
C TYR A 31 21.58 -15.31 27.76
N GLY A 32 20.68 -15.04 28.71
CA GLY A 32 19.88 -16.09 29.37
C GLY A 32 18.91 -16.78 28.42
N VAL A 33 18.23 -16.02 27.55
CA VAL A 33 17.37 -16.58 26.50
C VAL A 33 18.20 -17.42 25.52
N TRP A 34 19.37 -16.92 25.09
CA TRP A 34 20.26 -17.67 24.22
C TRP A 34 20.77 -18.96 24.88
N ASP A 35 21.23 -18.90 26.12
CA ASP A 35 21.70 -20.06 26.89
C ASP A 35 20.59 -21.11 27.01
N TYR A 36 19.37 -20.68 27.34
CA TYR A 36 18.22 -21.59 27.39
C TYR A 36 17.93 -22.25 26.04
N ILE A 37 17.92 -21.49 24.94
CA ILE A 37 17.70 -22.05 23.59
C ILE A 37 18.82 -23.03 23.23
N LYS A 38 20.08 -22.65 23.47
CA LYS A 38 21.28 -23.38 23.04
C LYS A 38 21.56 -24.62 23.89
N ASN A 39 21.39 -24.52 25.21
CA ASN A 39 21.94 -25.47 26.18
C ASN A 39 20.87 -26.23 26.99
N SER A 40 19.58 -25.88 26.90
CA SER A 40 18.53 -26.61 27.66
C SER A 40 18.26 -28.03 27.18
N GLY A 41 18.77 -28.42 26.00
CA GLY A 41 18.46 -29.70 25.36
C GLY A 41 17.04 -29.78 24.76
N ARG A 42 16.23 -28.71 24.84
CA ARG A 42 14.85 -28.67 24.35
C ARG A 42 14.70 -28.30 22.87
N PHE A 43 15.75 -27.75 22.26
CA PHE A 43 15.74 -27.23 20.90
C PHE A 43 16.90 -27.85 20.13
N SER A 44 16.68 -29.02 19.54
CA SER A 44 17.72 -29.76 18.82
C SER A 44 18.25 -28.99 17.61
N GLU A 45 17.43 -28.12 17.02
CA GLU A 45 17.81 -27.25 15.90
C GLU A 45 18.88 -26.22 16.30
N ALA A 46 18.98 -25.88 17.59
CA ALA A 46 19.97 -24.93 18.09
C ALA A 46 21.37 -25.55 18.31
N ALA A 47 21.51 -26.88 18.21
CA ALA A 47 22.74 -27.60 18.54
C ALA A 47 23.98 -27.10 17.78
N ASN A 48 23.81 -26.64 16.54
CA ASN A 48 24.90 -26.13 15.69
C ASN A 48 24.84 -24.61 15.46
N LEU A 49 23.93 -23.89 16.13
CA LEU A 49 23.86 -22.43 16.03
C LEU A 49 24.90 -21.77 16.94
N THR A 50 25.46 -20.63 16.52
CA THR A 50 26.30 -19.77 17.36
C THR A 50 25.64 -18.40 17.48
N LEU A 51 25.84 -17.73 18.63
CA LEU A 51 25.45 -16.34 18.78
C LEU A 51 26.45 -15.48 18.00
N GLU A 52 25.97 -14.79 16.98
CA GLU A 52 26.81 -13.95 16.12
C GLU A 52 27.09 -12.58 16.75
N TRP A 53 26.04 -11.91 17.24
CA TRP A 53 26.15 -10.53 17.73
C TRP A 53 25.05 -10.17 18.73
N VAL A 54 25.41 -9.31 19.70
CA VAL A 54 24.48 -8.65 20.61
C VAL A 54 24.77 -7.15 20.61
N GLY A 55 23.73 -6.33 20.47
CA GLY A 55 23.85 -4.88 20.41
C GLY A 55 24.48 -4.26 21.66
N MET A 56 25.40 -3.31 21.45
CA MET A 56 26.10 -2.60 22.51
C MET A 56 25.31 -1.41 23.09
N ILE A 57 24.31 -0.92 22.35
CA ILE A 57 23.48 0.20 22.73
C ILE A 57 22.03 -0.29 22.75
N PRO A 58 21.30 -0.15 23.89
CA PRO A 58 19.89 -0.48 23.94
C PRO A 58 19.09 0.35 22.93
N GLY A 59 18.29 -0.32 22.11
CA GLY A 59 17.30 0.35 21.29
C GLY A 59 16.24 1.02 22.18
N LYS A 60 15.98 2.30 21.96
CA LYS A 60 14.97 3.06 22.72
C LYS A 60 13.68 3.16 21.91
N ARG A 61 12.58 2.59 22.42
CA ARG A 61 11.26 2.76 21.81
C ARG A 61 10.68 4.13 22.11
N GLU A 62 10.77 4.57 23.36
CA GLU A 62 10.21 5.83 23.85
C GLU A 62 11.20 6.52 24.81
N SER A 63 11.16 7.86 24.83
CA SER A 63 11.91 8.69 25.77
C SER A 63 11.20 10.04 25.95
N ARG A 64 11.88 11.17 25.78
CA ARG A 64 11.27 12.50 25.78
C ARG A 64 10.27 12.62 24.63
N ARG A 65 9.07 13.12 24.94
CA ARG A 65 8.03 13.44 23.96
C ARG A 65 7.98 14.94 23.73
N PHE A 66 7.74 15.33 22.49
CA PHE A 66 7.69 16.73 22.08
C PHE A 66 6.25 17.10 21.71
N GLU A 67 5.93 18.38 21.85
CA GLU A 67 4.63 18.92 21.50
C GLU A 67 4.76 19.87 20.30
N GLY A 68 3.96 19.62 19.29
CA GLY A 68 3.64 20.55 18.21
C GLY A 68 2.30 21.24 18.46
N ASP A 69 1.85 22.02 17.49
CA ASP A 69 0.57 22.73 17.59
C ASP A 69 -0.62 21.76 17.58
N THR A 70 -0.43 20.58 16.99
CA THR A 70 -1.33 19.44 17.07
C THR A 70 -0.59 18.25 17.68
N MET A 71 -1.30 17.40 18.42
CA MET A 71 -0.81 16.11 18.89
C MET A 71 -1.69 15.02 18.33
N LEU A 72 -1.10 14.07 17.59
CA LEU A 72 -1.84 12.92 17.07
C LEU A 72 -2.33 12.03 18.22
N ILE A 73 -3.62 11.71 18.25
CA ILE A 73 -4.25 10.86 19.27
C ILE A 73 -4.70 9.51 18.70
N GLN A 74 -5.02 8.56 19.59
CA GLN A 74 -5.50 7.23 19.19
C GLN A 74 -6.68 7.31 18.22
N GLN A 75 -7.61 8.22 18.46
CA GLN A 75 -8.81 8.40 17.64
C GLN A 75 -8.46 8.83 16.22
N ASP A 76 -7.42 9.63 16.02
CA ASP A 76 -6.99 10.01 14.66
C ASP A 76 -6.53 8.78 13.86
N ILE A 77 -5.96 7.77 14.53
CA ILE A 77 -5.54 6.52 13.92
C ILE A 77 -6.73 5.60 13.68
N VAL A 78 -7.51 5.29 14.73
CA VAL A 78 -8.60 4.31 14.66
C VAL A 78 -9.70 4.80 13.73
N GLU A 79 -10.11 6.06 13.89
CA GLU A 79 -11.12 6.68 13.03
C GLU A 79 -10.52 7.24 11.74
N GLN A 80 -9.21 7.04 11.47
CA GLN A 80 -8.47 7.52 10.29
C GLN A 80 -8.86 8.96 9.92
N ARG A 81 -8.80 9.88 10.87
CA ARG A 81 -9.29 11.25 10.68
C ARG A 81 -8.41 11.97 9.67
N ALA A 82 -9.04 12.53 8.64
CA ALA A 82 -8.36 13.39 7.69
C ALA A 82 -8.08 14.77 8.29
N HIS A 83 -6.90 15.30 8.04
CA HIS A 83 -6.53 16.67 8.38
C HIS A 83 -6.17 17.43 7.11
N VAL A 84 -6.61 18.69 7.03
CA VAL A 84 -6.31 19.58 5.90
C VAL A 84 -4.81 19.69 5.62
N ASP A 85 -4.00 19.56 6.67
CA ASP A 85 -2.55 19.67 6.64
C ASP A 85 -1.81 18.32 6.69
N ASP A 86 -2.46 17.20 6.30
CA ASP A 86 -1.77 15.90 6.20
C ASP A 86 -0.61 15.96 5.21
N VAL A 87 0.56 15.52 5.63
CA VAL A 87 1.79 15.52 4.82
C VAL A 87 2.51 14.18 4.81
N ALA A 88 2.13 13.27 5.71
CA ALA A 88 2.66 11.91 5.80
C ALA A 88 1.54 10.97 6.23
N HIS A 89 1.83 9.68 6.35
CA HIS A 89 0.84 8.69 6.79
C HIS A 89 1.47 7.54 7.57
N GLY A 90 0.65 6.85 8.34
CA GLY A 90 0.99 5.57 8.97
C GLY A 90 -0.03 4.49 8.65
N GLY A 91 0.39 3.24 8.81
CA GLY A 91 -0.46 2.06 8.63
C GLY A 91 -0.07 0.88 9.53
N TRP A 92 0.86 1.11 10.48
CA TRP A 92 1.25 0.11 11.46
C TRP A 92 0.19 -0.01 12.56
N SER A 93 0.10 -1.15 13.23
CA SER A 93 -0.75 -1.28 14.41
C SER A 93 -0.31 -0.33 15.54
N ILE A 94 -1.22 -0.03 16.44
CA ILE A 94 -0.90 0.53 17.75
C ILE A 94 -0.19 -0.59 18.54
N ASP A 95 1.15 -0.59 18.47
CA ASP A 95 2.05 -1.57 19.09
C ASP A 95 2.52 -1.07 20.47
N LEU A 96 1.79 -1.49 21.51
CA LEU A 96 2.05 -1.10 22.90
C LEU A 96 2.68 -2.22 23.71
N HIS A 97 3.67 -1.85 24.51
CA HIS A 97 4.49 -2.77 25.30
C HIS A 97 4.30 -2.50 26.80
N PRO A 98 4.24 -3.53 27.64
CA PRO A 98 4.25 -3.32 29.09
C PRO A 98 5.53 -2.62 29.53
N ALA A 99 5.42 -1.58 30.36
CA ALA A 99 6.57 -0.84 30.87
C ALA A 99 7.55 -1.71 31.69
N ASP A 100 7.04 -2.80 32.29
CA ASP A 100 7.83 -3.77 33.06
C ASP A 100 8.58 -4.78 32.17
N GLY A 101 8.38 -4.72 30.84
CA GLY A 101 9.12 -5.51 29.86
C GLY A 101 8.98 -7.02 30.07
N VAL A 102 10.08 -7.76 29.94
CA VAL A 102 10.13 -9.23 30.13
C VAL A 102 9.71 -9.72 31.53
N TYR A 103 9.67 -8.84 32.53
CA TYR A 103 9.21 -9.16 33.89
C TYR A 103 7.71 -8.91 34.10
N SER A 104 7.04 -8.39 33.07
CA SER A 104 5.59 -8.18 33.11
C SER A 104 4.85 -9.51 33.08
N PRO A 105 3.76 -9.69 33.87
CA PRO A 105 2.85 -10.81 33.72
C PRO A 105 1.88 -10.67 32.54
N LYS A 106 1.85 -9.49 31.89
CA LYS A 106 1.03 -9.21 30.70
C LYS A 106 1.68 -9.77 29.43
N PRO A 107 0.92 -9.96 28.33
CA PRO A 107 1.51 -10.24 27.03
C PRO A 107 2.62 -9.25 26.67
N GLY A 108 3.68 -9.72 26.00
CA GLY A 108 4.83 -8.90 25.65
C GLY A 108 4.48 -7.69 24.77
N CYS A 109 3.36 -7.74 24.06
CA CYS A 109 2.83 -6.64 23.26
C CYS A 109 1.31 -6.74 23.15
N ASN A 110 0.67 -5.59 22.95
CA ASN A 110 -0.70 -5.48 22.44
C ASN A 110 -0.65 -4.76 21.09
N GLN A 111 -1.27 -5.34 20.07
CA GLN A 111 -1.31 -4.79 18.72
C GLN A 111 -2.75 -4.61 18.26
N TRP A 112 -3.14 -3.37 18.02
CA TRP A 112 -4.47 -3.01 17.54
C TRP A 112 -4.36 -2.26 16.21
N HIS A 113 -5.05 -2.74 15.19
CA HIS A 113 -5.00 -2.18 13.85
C HIS A 113 -6.20 -1.25 13.60
N ALA A 114 -6.02 -0.25 12.75
CA ALA A 114 -7.11 0.46 12.09
C ALA A 114 -7.49 -0.27 10.79
N ARG A 115 -8.67 0.00 10.22
CA ARG A 115 -9.14 -0.62 8.96
C ARG A 115 -8.32 -0.22 7.71
N GLY A 116 -7.47 0.79 7.83
CA GLY A 116 -6.58 1.24 6.76
C GLY A 116 -5.51 2.20 7.28
N VAL A 117 -4.99 3.05 6.38
CA VAL A 117 -3.97 4.04 6.71
C VAL A 117 -4.58 5.31 7.32
N TYR A 118 -3.77 6.08 8.04
CA TYR A 118 -4.15 7.36 8.64
C TYR A 118 -3.15 8.46 8.28
N GLY A 119 -3.62 9.71 8.21
CA GLY A 119 -2.80 10.88 7.93
C GLY A 119 -1.98 11.36 9.14
N ILE A 120 -0.84 11.99 8.88
CA ILE A 120 -0.03 12.70 9.88
C ILE A 120 0.00 14.18 9.51
N PRO A 121 -0.63 15.04 10.33
CA PRO A 121 -0.69 16.49 10.08
C PRO A 121 0.68 17.14 10.19
N TYR A 122 0.93 18.13 9.34
CA TYR A 122 2.13 18.96 9.37
C TYR A 122 2.35 19.62 10.73
N ARG A 123 1.29 20.03 11.41
CA ARG A 123 1.34 20.60 12.77
C ARG A 123 1.87 19.65 13.85
N CYS A 124 2.01 18.35 13.55
CA CYS A 124 2.69 17.40 14.44
C CYS A 124 4.22 17.42 14.27
N LEU A 125 4.74 18.10 13.24
CA LEU A 125 6.13 17.98 12.76
C LEU A 125 7.00 19.20 13.10
N TYR A 126 6.55 20.10 13.96
CA TYR A 126 7.36 21.22 14.46
C TYR A 126 7.04 21.52 15.92
N SER A 127 7.95 22.21 16.60
CA SER A 127 7.81 22.55 18.02
C SER A 127 6.79 23.65 18.24
N ARG A 128 5.89 23.44 19.21
CA ARG A 128 4.90 24.44 19.65
C ARG A 128 5.52 25.72 20.21
N ASN A 129 6.71 25.66 20.80
CA ASN A 129 7.30 26.77 21.55
C ASN A 129 8.71 27.19 21.14
N ILE A 130 9.42 26.39 20.33
CA ILE A 130 10.70 26.78 19.72
C ILE A 130 10.45 27.07 18.23
N ARG A 131 10.32 28.36 17.92
CA ARG A 131 9.80 28.86 16.63
C ARG A 131 10.52 28.37 15.38
N ASN A 132 11.78 27.93 15.48
CA ASN A 132 12.61 27.48 14.37
C ASN A 132 13.04 26.01 14.49
N LEU A 133 12.29 25.19 15.23
CA LEU A 133 12.60 23.78 15.46
C LEU A 133 11.56 22.86 14.82
N PHE A 134 12.02 22.02 13.90
CA PHE A 134 11.25 20.89 13.36
C PHE A 134 11.37 19.64 14.24
N LEU A 135 10.34 18.79 14.17
CA LEU A 135 10.24 17.48 14.82
C LEU A 135 10.04 16.42 13.74
N ALA A 136 10.95 15.45 13.61
CA ALA A 136 10.88 14.41 12.58
C ALA A 136 11.13 13.01 13.15
N GLY A 137 10.54 11.99 12.53
CA GLY A 137 10.72 10.60 12.94
C GLY A 137 10.05 10.29 14.28
N ARG A 138 10.78 9.67 15.22
CA ARG A 138 10.22 9.24 16.52
C ARG A 138 9.94 10.38 17.51
N ILE A 139 10.22 11.63 17.16
CA ILE A 139 10.02 12.78 18.06
C ILE A 139 8.85 13.67 17.65
N ILE A 140 8.04 13.25 16.67
CA ILE A 140 6.84 13.99 16.28
C ILE A 140 5.83 14.07 17.43
N SER A 141 4.95 15.06 17.37
CA SER A 141 3.92 15.29 18.37
C SER A 141 2.82 14.22 18.31
N ALA A 142 2.91 13.23 19.20
CA ALA A 142 1.93 12.16 19.33
C ALA A 142 1.67 11.82 20.81
N SER A 143 0.42 11.45 21.10
CA SER A 143 0.03 10.84 22.36
C SER A 143 0.77 9.50 22.55
N HIS A 144 0.88 9.05 23.80
CA HIS A 144 1.55 7.78 24.12
C HIS A 144 0.99 6.60 23.31
N VAL A 145 -0.34 6.54 23.15
CA VAL A 145 -0.99 5.46 22.39
C VAL A 145 -0.74 5.60 20.89
N ALA A 146 -0.93 6.80 20.33
CA ALA A 146 -0.71 7.02 18.90
C ALA A 146 0.75 6.78 18.47
N PHE A 147 1.69 7.13 19.35
CA PHE A 147 3.11 6.88 19.16
C PHE A 147 3.43 5.39 18.95
N GLY A 148 2.63 4.49 19.51
CA GLY A 148 2.73 3.05 19.27
C GLY A 148 2.69 2.66 17.79
N SER A 149 2.02 3.46 16.96
CA SER A 149 1.93 3.24 15.50
C SER A 149 2.89 4.13 14.71
N THR A 150 3.04 5.42 15.06
CA THR A 150 3.80 6.37 14.23
C THR A 150 5.32 6.16 14.28
N ARG A 151 5.85 5.48 15.30
CA ARG A 151 7.29 5.34 15.55
C ARG A 151 8.04 4.36 14.66
N VAL A 152 7.36 3.72 13.70
CA VAL A 152 7.94 2.73 12.78
C VAL A 152 8.72 3.41 11.65
N MET A 153 9.76 2.76 11.14
CA MET A 153 10.79 3.38 10.29
C MET A 153 10.26 3.90 8.95
N ALA A 154 9.34 3.20 8.31
CA ALA A 154 8.72 3.69 7.08
C ALA A 154 7.91 4.99 7.34
N THR A 155 7.09 5.02 8.39
CA THR A 155 6.35 6.21 8.81
C THR A 155 7.27 7.36 9.22
N CYS A 156 8.36 7.07 9.94
CA CYS A 156 9.37 8.05 10.29
C CYS A 156 10.06 8.63 9.04
N ALA A 157 10.35 7.81 8.03
CA ALA A 157 11.00 8.23 6.79
C ALA A 157 10.12 9.22 6.01
N VAL A 158 8.83 8.90 5.81
CA VAL A 158 7.92 9.80 5.08
C VAL A 158 7.63 11.10 5.85
N ALA A 159 7.55 11.05 7.19
CA ALA A 159 7.45 12.25 8.01
C ALA A 159 8.73 13.11 7.94
N ALA A 160 9.91 12.48 7.91
CA ALA A 160 11.18 13.19 7.76
C ALA A 160 11.35 13.81 6.37
N GLN A 161 10.88 13.16 5.31
CA GLN A 161 10.84 13.74 3.96
C GLN A 161 9.95 14.98 3.92
N ALA A 162 8.77 14.92 4.55
CA ALA A 162 7.89 16.08 4.70
C ALA A 162 8.60 17.26 5.40
N VAL A 163 9.30 17.00 6.51
CA VAL A 163 10.08 18.02 7.23
C VAL A 163 11.22 18.58 6.38
N GLY A 164 11.95 17.74 5.64
CA GLY A 164 13.05 18.18 4.78
C GLY A 164 12.57 19.14 3.68
N MET A 165 11.47 18.80 3.02
CA MET A 165 10.83 19.66 2.03
C MET A 165 10.31 20.96 2.65
N ALA A 166 9.64 20.87 3.80
CA ALA A 166 9.14 22.02 4.54
C ALA A 166 10.27 22.99 4.91
N ALA A 167 11.41 22.47 5.40
CA ALA A 167 12.57 23.29 5.73
C ALA A 167 13.14 24.03 4.51
N ALA A 168 13.17 23.38 3.34
CA ALA A 168 13.61 24.00 2.09
C ALA A 168 12.66 25.14 1.66
N ILE A 169 11.34 24.92 1.73
CA ILE A 169 10.32 25.93 1.44
C ILE A 169 10.42 27.11 2.42
N CYS A 170 10.50 26.83 3.72
CA CYS A 170 10.68 27.84 4.76
C CYS A 170 11.92 28.70 4.51
N ARG A 171 13.05 28.07 4.13
CA ARG A 171 14.30 28.78 3.82
C ARG A 171 14.18 29.64 2.55
N ARG A 172 13.50 29.14 1.51
CA ARG A 172 13.28 29.85 0.24
C ARG A 172 12.40 31.09 0.44
N ASP A 173 11.30 30.94 1.19
CA ASP A 173 10.24 31.94 1.28
C ASP A 173 10.35 32.83 2.53
N GLY A 174 11.34 32.58 3.38
CA GLY A 174 11.55 33.35 4.62
C GLY A 174 10.51 33.07 5.71
N TRP A 175 9.94 31.87 5.71
CA TRP A 175 8.92 31.43 6.66
C TRP A 175 9.52 30.64 7.82
N LEU A 176 8.89 30.72 8.99
CA LEU A 176 9.11 29.79 10.10
C LEU A 176 8.29 28.51 9.89
N PRO A 177 8.63 27.40 10.54
CA PRO A 177 7.85 26.16 10.50
C PRO A 177 6.33 26.37 10.64
N ALA A 178 5.88 27.08 11.68
CA ALA A 178 4.45 27.32 11.92
C ALA A 178 3.78 28.15 10.81
N ASP A 179 4.52 29.02 10.11
CA ASP A 179 3.94 29.82 9.02
C ASP A 179 3.50 28.94 7.83
N LEU A 180 4.11 27.77 7.63
CA LEU A 180 3.79 26.85 6.53
C LEU A 180 2.51 26.04 6.79
N SER A 181 1.97 26.01 8.01
CA SER A 181 0.72 25.31 8.33
C SER A 181 -0.53 26.00 7.79
N GLU A 182 -0.41 27.25 7.31
CA GLU A 182 -1.52 27.96 6.67
C GLU A 182 -2.05 27.19 5.45
N PRO A 183 -3.37 27.12 5.23
CA PRO A 183 -3.98 26.21 4.24
C PRO A 183 -3.39 26.28 2.82
N GLU A 184 -3.14 27.46 2.28
CA GLU A 184 -2.59 27.61 0.93
C GLU A 184 -1.09 27.27 0.86
N ARG A 185 -0.36 27.48 1.97
CA ARG A 185 1.07 27.18 2.03
C ARG A 185 1.30 25.68 2.23
N VAL A 186 0.50 25.01 3.07
CA VAL A 186 0.61 23.55 3.23
C VAL A 186 0.20 22.82 1.95
N LYS A 187 -0.77 23.33 1.18
CA LYS A 187 -1.07 22.78 -0.17
C LYS A 187 0.14 22.82 -1.10
N SER A 188 0.97 23.87 -1.02
CA SER A 188 2.22 23.93 -1.80
C SER A 188 3.22 22.87 -1.36
N LEU A 189 3.33 22.61 -0.05
CA LEU A 189 4.15 21.52 0.49
C LEU A 189 3.62 20.15 0.05
N GLN A 190 2.32 19.89 0.17
CA GLN A 190 1.68 18.64 -0.29
C GLN A 190 1.93 18.39 -1.78
N ARG A 191 1.75 19.43 -2.62
CA ARG A 191 2.06 19.35 -4.06
C ARG A 191 3.52 19.00 -4.31
N ASP A 192 4.46 19.69 -3.65
CA ASP A 192 5.89 19.44 -3.85
C ASP A 192 6.32 18.06 -3.32
N LEU A 193 5.69 17.55 -2.26
CA LEU A 193 5.88 16.18 -1.76
C LEU A 193 5.39 15.13 -2.76
N ILE A 194 4.16 15.27 -3.26
CA ILE A 194 3.59 14.35 -4.25
C ILE A 194 4.37 14.43 -5.57
N ARG A 195 4.92 15.60 -5.92
CA ARG A 195 5.82 15.73 -7.08
C ARG A 195 7.05 14.81 -6.98
N GLN A 196 7.58 14.63 -5.77
CA GLN A 196 8.69 13.73 -5.44
C GLN A 196 8.27 12.27 -5.17
N GLY A 197 7.00 11.92 -5.42
CA GLY A 197 6.50 10.54 -5.26
C GLY A 197 6.04 10.19 -3.84
N GLN A 198 5.93 11.17 -2.93
CA GLN A 198 5.37 10.91 -1.61
C GLN A 198 3.85 10.78 -1.67
N HIS A 199 3.34 9.62 -1.25
CA HIS A 199 1.90 9.41 -1.12
C HIS A 199 1.35 10.08 0.15
N ILE A 200 0.31 10.89 -0.03
CA ILE A 200 -0.49 11.47 1.04
C ILE A 200 -1.91 10.94 0.83
N PRO A 201 -2.48 10.14 1.76
CA PRO A 201 -3.81 9.59 1.63
C PRO A 201 -4.85 10.69 1.35
N GLU A 202 -5.77 10.42 0.44
CA GLU A 202 -6.89 11.31 0.09
C GLU A 202 -6.49 12.67 -0.53
N VAL A 203 -5.19 12.94 -0.73
CA VAL A 203 -4.70 14.14 -1.42
C VAL A 203 -4.28 13.80 -2.85
N ARG A 204 -5.10 14.26 -3.80
CA ARG A 204 -4.83 14.18 -5.23
C ARG A 204 -3.87 15.28 -5.67
N LEU A 205 -2.93 14.97 -6.56
CA LEU A 205 -2.08 16.00 -7.17
C LEU A 205 -2.89 16.90 -8.11
N VAL A 206 -3.01 18.18 -7.74
CA VAL A 206 -3.48 19.23 -8.64
C VAL A 206 -2.28 20.14 -8.92
N ASP A 207 -1.76 20.06 -10.13
CA ASP A 207 -0.50 20.70 -10.50
C ASP A 207 -0.70 21.59 -11.74
N PRO A 208 -0.82 22.92 -11.58
CA PRO A 208 -1.02 23.82 -12.71
C PRO A 208 0.18 23.90 -13.66
N ASP A 209 1.35 23.40 -13.25
CA ASP A 209 2.56 23.35 -14.08
C ASP A 209 2.63 22.05 -14.89
N ASP A 210 1.83 21.03 -14.54
CA ASP A 210 1.79 19.76 -15.26
C ASP A 210 0.96 19.91 -16.55
N LEU A 211 1.65 19.84 -17.67
CA LEU A 211 1.06 19.90 -19.00
C LEU A 211 0.24 18.65 -19.31
N ALA A 212 0.54 17.51 -18.69
CA ALA A 212 -0.19 16.26 -18.93
C ALA A 212 -1.66 16.33 -18.48
N GLN A 213 -1.95 17.05 -17.38
CA GLN A 213 -3.32 17.27 -16.89
C GLN A 213 -4.21 18.08 -17.85
N ARG A 214 -3.62 18.68 -18.90
CA ARG A 214 -4.32 19.46 -19.94
C ARG A 214 -4.30 18.78 -21.32
N ALA A 215 -3.73 17.58 -21.43
CA ALA A 215 -3.71 16.82 -22.67
C ALA A 215 -5.00 16.02 -22.84
N ALA A 216 -5.43 15.85 -24.09
CA ALA A 216 -6.32 14.75 -24.46
C ALA A 216 -5.50 13.45 -24.47
N ILE A 217 -5.90 12.49 -23.65
CA ILE A 217 -5.18 11.23 -23.49
C ILE A 217 -5.89 10.13 -24.29
N SER A 218 -5.11 9.29 -24.97
CA SER A 218 -5.61 8.11 -25.68
C SER A 218 -4.59 6.97 -25.59
N ALA A 219 -5.00 5.75 -25.89
CA ALA A 219 -4.09 4.61 -25.95
C ALA A 219 -4.39 3.72 -27.16
N SER A 220 -3.41 2.90 -27.55
CA SER A 220 -3.57 1.84 -28.55
C SER A 220 -4.64 0.82 -28.15
N SER A 221 -4.73 0.54 -26.85
CA SER A 221 -5.72 -0.34 -26.24
C SER A 221 -5.91 -0.02 -24.75
N SER A 222 -6.93 -0.62 -24.13
CA SER A 222 -7.11 -0.56 -22.67
C SER A 222 -7.70 -1.87 -22.19
N PHE A 223 -7.21 -2.36 -21.06
CA PHE A 223 -7.67 -3.59 -20.46
C PHE A 223 -9.12 -3.47 -20.04
N ARG A 224 -9.91 -4.46 -20.44
CA ARG A 224 -11.28 -4.65 -19.98
C ARG A 224 -11.40 -6.02 -19.34
N LEU A 225 -11.68 -6.07 -18.05
CA LEU A 225 -11.82 -7.33 -17.34
C LEU A 225 -13.15 -7.99 -17.72
N ARG A 226 -13.10 -8.92 -18.66
CA ARG A 226 -14.21 -9.84 -18.99
C ARG A 226 -14.04 -11.19 -18.30
N GLU A 227 -12.81 -11.67 -18.23
CA GLU A 227 -12.48 -12.98 -17.67
C GLU A 227 -11.03 -12.99 -17.17
N LEU A 228 -10.83 -13.53 -15.98
CA LEU A 228 -9.59 -14.16 -15.52
C LEU A 228 -9.81 -15.67 -15.62
N ALA A 229 -9.14 -16.32 -16.57
CA ALA A 229 -9.43 -17.72 -16.92
C ALA A 229 -9.07 -18.69 -15.78
N PRO A 230 -9.77 -19.83 -15.65
CA PRO A 230 -9.45 -20.87 -14.66
C PRO A 230 -8.26 -21.75 -15.08
N ASP A 231 -7.17 -21.11 -15.51
CA ASP A 231 -5.94 -21.75 -16.01
C ASP A 231 -4.88 -21.98 -14.92
N GLY A 232 -5.13 -21.50 -13.70
CA GLY A 232 -4.30 -21.73 -12.53
C GLY A 232 -4.74 -22.90 -11.66
N PRO A 233 -4.04 -23.14 -10.53
CA PRO A 233 -4.36 -24.21 -9.61
C PRO A 233 -5.68 -23.96 -8.87
N ALA A 234 -6.28 -25.04 -8.36
CA ALA A 234 -7.37 -24.96 -7.42
C ALA A 234 -6.84 -24.61 -6.02
N LEU A 235 -7.45 -23.63 -5.37
CA LEU A 235 -7.20 -23.26 -3.97
C LEU A 235 -8.32 -23.82 -3.08
N PRO A 236 -7.99 -24.71 -2.14
CA PRO A 236 -8.96 -25.19 -1.16
C PRO A 236 -9.57 -24.04 -0.36
N LEU A 237 -10.89 -24.04 -0.19
CA LEU A 237 -11.59 -23.12 0.71
C LEU A 237 -11.47 -23.59 2.17
N ALA A 238 -10.27 -24.02 2.59
CA ALA A 238 -9.93 -24.27 3.99
C ALA A 238 -9.99 -22.98 4.83
N HIS A 239 -9.93 -21.83 4.15
CA HIS A 239 -10.26 -20.51 4.67
C HIS A 239 -11.15 -19.79 3.65
N SER A 240 -11.83 -18.73 4.08
CA SER A 240 -12.52 -17.84 3.15
C SER A 240 -11.53 -17.04 2.31
N TRP A 241 -11.87 -16.81 1.04
CA TRP A 241 -11.08 -16.05 0.08
C TRP A 241 -11.91 -14.94 -0.54
N ALA A 242 -11.26 -13.88 -0.99
CA ALA A 242 -11.90 -12.76 -1.67
C ALA A 242 -11.10 -12.35 -2.90
N GLN A 243 -11.78 -12.06 -4.02
CA GLN A 243 -11.17 -11.35 -5.15
C GLN A 243 -11.56 -9.87 -5.08
N LEU A 244 -10.56 -8.99 -5.09
CA LEU A 244 -10.76 -7.55 -5.16
C LEU A 244 -11.04 -7.13 -6.61
N LEU A 245 -12.13 -6.39 -6.83
CA LEU A 245 -12.61 -5.97 -8.14
C LEU A 245 -12.99 -4.47 -8.12
N PRO A 246 -12.48 -3.65 -9.05
CA PRO A 246 -12.81 -2.24 -9.12
C PRO A 246 -14.11 -2.03 -9.90
N LEU A 247 -15.18 -1.65 -9.19
CA LEU A 247 -16.50 -1.42 -9.78
C LEU A 247 -16.78 0.09 -9.89
N LYS A 248 -17.47 0.49 -10.96
CA LYS A 248 -18.04 1.84 -11.11
C LYS A 248 -19.37 1.94 -10.35
N ALA A 249 -19.84 3.16 -10.14
CA ALA A 249 -21.22 3.39 -9.71
C ALA A 249 -22.21 2.77 -10.71
N GLY A 250 -23.33 2.25 -10.19
CA GLY A 250 -24.35 1.57 -11.00
C GLY A 250 -24.68 0.16 -10.51
N PRO A 251 -25.46 -0.60 -11.29
CA PRO A 251 -25.86 -1.97 -10.95
C PRO A 251 -24.65 -2.88 -10.74
N LEU A 252 -24.76 -3.81 -9.79
CA LEU A 252 -23.75 -4.84 -9.61
C LEU A 252 -23.69 -5.75 -10.85
N PRO A 253 -22.49 -6.07 -11.38
CA PRO A 253 -22.37 -6.89 -12.57
C PRO A 253 -22.66 -8.37 -12.24
N LYS A 254 -23.00 -9.16 -13.26
CA LYS A 254 -23.00 -10.62 -13.12
C LYS A 254 -21.56 -11.11 -13.02
N MET A 255 -21.36 -12.13 -12.21
CA MET A 255 -20.04 -12.75 -12.03
C MET A 255 -20.13 -14.25 -12.24
N VAL A 256 -19.04 -14.84 -12.66
CA VAL A 256 -18.91 -16.29 -12.81
C VAL A 256 -17.62 -16.71 -12.15
N ILE A 257 -17.66 -17.79 -11.37
CA ILE A 257 -16.48 -18.43 -10.80
C ILE A 257 -16.41 -19.89 -11.27
N TRP A 258 -15.25 -20.49 -11.07
CA TRP A 258 -15.04 -21.91 -11.31
C TRP A 258 -14.56 -22.59 -10.04
N VAL A 259 -15.17 -23.73 -9.71
CA VAL A 259 -14.86 -24.47 -8.49
C VAL A 259 -14.67 -25.96 -8.78
N ASP A 260 -13.87 -26.61 -7.93
CA ASP A 260 -13.81 -28.06 -7.82
C ASP A 260 -14.54 -28.47 -6.55
N VAL A 261 -15.37 -29.51 -6.63
CA VAL A 261 -16.23 -29.96 -5.54
C VAL A 261 -16.06 -31.46 -5.34
N GLY A 262 -15.67 -31.85 -4.13
CA GLY A 262 -15.42 -33.24 -3.78
C GLY A 262 -16.68 -34.01 -3.38
N ARG A 263 -17.62 -33.34 -2.71
CA ARG A 263 -18.89 -33.90 -2.21
C ARG A 263 -20.01 -32.88 -2.37
N PRO A 264 -21.29 -33.29 -2.45
CA PRO A 264 -22.40 -32.34 -2.48
C PRO A 264 -22.28 -31.33 -1.32
N ALA A 265 -22.31 -30.04 -1.65
CA ALA A 265 -22.03 -28.98 -0.69
C ALA A 265 -22.85 -27.72 -1.02
N ALA A 266 -23.12 -26.90 -0.01
CA ALA A 266 -23.69 -25.56 -0.19
C ALA A 266 -22.56 -24.52 -0.01
N LEU A 267 -22.24 -23.79 -1.09
CA LEU A 267 -21.26 -22.71 -1.04
C LEU A 267 -21.94 -21.38 -0.74
N THR A 268 -21.52 -20.71 0.32
CA THR A 268 -21.93 -19.32 0.60
C THR A 268 -20.96 -18.35 -0.05
N LEU A 269 -21.51 -17.39 -0.79
CA LEU A 269 -20.78 -16.30 -1.41
C LEU A 269 -21.37 -14.96 -0.99
N GLU A 270 -20.52 -13.99 -0.77
CA GLU A 270 -20.92 -12.62 -0.43
C GLU A 270 -20.17 -11.64 -1.31
N LEU A 271 -20.89 -10.66 -1.83
CA LEU A 271 -20.27 -9.50 -2.44
C LEU A 271 -20.18 -8.43 -1.36
N ARG A 272 -18.96 -8.06 -0.98
CA ARG A 272 -18.72 -7.12 0.13
C ARG A 272 -17.98 -5.87 -0.33
N THR A 273 -18.06 -4.80 0.42
CA THR A 273 -17.25 -3.58 0.25
C THR A 273 -16.82 -3.06 1.62
N SER A 274 -16.12 -1.93 1.64
CA SER A 274 -15.82 -1.24 2.88
C SER A 274 -16.82 -0.11 3.17
N ASP A 275 -17.12 0.11 4.44
CA ASP A 275 -17.85 1.29 4.95
C ASP A 275 -17.22 2.61 4.45
N ARG A 276 -15.88 2.63 4.35
CA ARG A 276 -15.09 3.72 3.80
C ARG A 276 -14.45 3.30 2.48
N PRO A 277 -14.74 3.99 1.36
CA PRO A 277 -14.23 3.58 0.03
C PRO A 277 -12.71 3.45 -0.10
N SER A 278 -11.95 4.18 0.72
CA SER A 278 -10.47 4.16 0.75
C SER A 278 -9.88 2.98 1.52
N ASN A 279 -10.70 2.24 2.26
CA ASN A 279 -10.28 1.06 3.01
C ASN A 279 -10.41 -0.22 2.18
N HIS A 280 -9.56 -1.19 2.53
CA HIS A 280 -9.49 -2.50 1.87
C HIS A 280 -9.97 -3.63 2.78
N THR A 281 -10.95 -3.33 3.65
CA THR A 281 -11.57 -4.30 4.57
C THR A 281 -13.01 -4.57 4.13
N PRO A 282 -13.40 -5.82 3.80
CA PRO A 282 -14.75 -6.15 3.36
C PRO A 282 -15.74 -6.31 4.53
N ASP A 283 -16.16 -5.21 5.14
CA ASP A 283 -17.02 -5.16 6.32
C ASP A 283 -18.51 -4.87 6.03
N VAL A 284 -18.85 -4.42 4.82
CA VAL A 284 -20.23 -4.20 4.39
C VAL A 284 -20.65 -5.24 3.36
N VAL A 285 -21.65 -6.07 3.68
CA VAL A 285 -22.25 -7.03 2.74
C VAL A 285 -23.23 -6.29 1.82
N LEU A 286 -22.96 -6.31 0.52
CA LEU A 286 -23.85 -5.75 -0.51
C LEU A 286 -24.95 -6.74 -0.91
N ASP A 287 -24.58 -8.01 -1.11
CA ASP A 287 -25.52 -9.10 -1.39
C ASP A 287 -24.89 -10.45 -0.99
N ARG A 288 -25.76 -11.46 -0.78
CA ARG A 288 -25.37 -12.80 -0.37
C ARG A 288 -26.08 -13.86 -1.23
N ARG A 289 -25.33 -14.89 -1.59
CA ARG A 289 -25.80 -16.04 -2.36
C ARG A 289 -25.40 -17.33 -1.66
N GLU A 290 -26.26 -18.32 -1.79
CA GLU A 290 -25.97 -19.70 -1.41
C GLU A 290 -26.28 -20.59 -2.61
N VAL A 291 -25.31 -21.40 -3.01
CA VAL A 291 -25.40 -22.23 -4.21
C VAL A 291 -25.17 -23.68 -3.81
N ALA A 292 -26.13 -24.56 -4.12
CA ALA A 292 -25.96 -25.99 -4.01
C ALA A 292 -25.08 -26.49 -5.17
N LEU A 293 -24.05 -27.26 -4.84
CA LEU A 293 -23.05 -27.77 -5.77
C LEU A 293 -22.98 -29.29 -5.67
N GLU A 294 -22.89 -29.93 -6.83
CA GLU A 294 -22.66 -31.37 -6.94
C GLU A 294 -21.16 -31.66 -7.20
N PRO A 295 -20.68 -32.89 -6.93
CA PRO A 295 -19.30 -33.26 -7.21
C PRO A 295 -18.92 -33.04 -8.68
N GLY A 296 -17.77 -32.41 -8.91
CA GLY A 296 -17.30 -32.07 -10.25
C GLY A 296 -16.08 -31.17 -10.23
N THR A 297 -15.33 -31.16 -11.33
CA THR A 297 -14.12 -30.36 -11.49
C THR A 297 -14.35 -29.20 -12.45
N CYS A 298 -13.80 -28.03 -12.12
CA CYS A 298 -13.88 -26.80 -12.89
C CYS A 298 -15.33 -26.46 -13.28
N GLN A 299 -16.27 -26.69 -12.37
CA GLN A 299 -17.68 -26.40 -12.61
C GLN A 299 -17.90 -24.89 -12.58
N ARG A 300 -18.63 -24.39 -13.57
CA ARG A 300 -19.02 -23.00 -13.69
C ARG A 300 -20.15 -22.68 -12.71
N VAL A 301 -20.02 -21.60 -11.96
CA VAL A 301 -21.07 -21.09 -11.05
C VAL A 301 -21.39 -19.66 -11.43
N ASP A 302 -22.61 -19.44 -11.94
CA ASP A 302 -23.13 -18.14 -12.31
C ASP A 302 -23.74 -17.42 -11.10
N LEU A 303 -23.32 -16.17 -10.88
CA LEU A 303 -23.69 -15.33 -9.74
C LEU A 303 -24.37 -14.07 -10.25
N ASP A 304 -25.67 -13.96 -9.99
CA ASP A 304 -26.45 -12.76 -10.28
C ASP A 304 -26.66 -11.96 -8.99
N TRP A 305 -26.03 -10.79 -8.90
CA TRP A 305 -26.02 -9.97 -7.69
C TRP A 305 -27.15 -8.92 -7.70
N ARG A 306 -27.75 -8.68 -6.55
CA ARG A 306 -28.81 -7.67 -6.37
C ARG A 306 -28.22 -6.40 -5.78
N GLY A 307 -28.63 -5.27 -6.33
CA GLY A 307 -28.29 -3.95 -5.81
C GLY A 307 -27.40 -3.15 -6.75
N SER A 308 -26.91 -2.04 -6.24
CA SER A 308 -26.09 -1.08 -6.98
C SER A 308 -25.12 -0.36 -6.05
N LEU A 309 -24.07 0.18 -6.64
CA LEU A 309 -23.14 1.10 -5.98
C LEU A 309 -23.52 2.55 -6.31
N THR A 310 -23.40 3.42 -5.31
CA THR A 310 -23.60 4.87 -5.46
C THR A 310 -22.36 5.58 -6.00
N GLU A 311 -21.18 5.00 -5.81
CA GLU A 311 -19.89 5.54 -6.25
C GLU A 311 -18.93 4.41 -6.64
N ALA A 312 -17.89 4.75 -7.40
CA ALA A 312 -16.85 3.80 -7.77
C ALA A 312 -15.98 3.43 -6.57
N ARG A 313 -15.65 2.14 -6.43
CA ARG A 313 -14.86 1.60 -5.32
C ARG A 313 -14.42 0.16 -5.59
N TYR A 314 -13.51 -0.34 -4.76
CA TYR A 314 -13.26 -1.77 -4.68
C TYR A 314 -14.41 -2.53 -4.00
N VAL A 315 -14.72 -3.68 -4.58
CA VAL A 315 -15.67 -4.67 -4.08
C VAL A 315 -14.96 -6.02 -4.01
N PHE A 316 -15.36 -6.83 -3.05
CA PHE A 316 -14.76 -8.10 -2.70
C PHE A 316 -15.75 -9.21 -3.01
N LEU A 317 -15.41 -10.05 -3.98
CA LEU A 317 -16.13 -11.31 -4.20
C LEU A 317 -15.63 -12.34 -3.17
N CYS A 318 -16.32 -12.44 -2.03
CA CYS A 318 -15.98 -13.33 -0.93
C CYS A 318 -16.59 -14.72 -1.13
N LEU A 319 -15.75 -15.76 -1.14
CA LEU A 319 -16.11 -17.16 -1.07
C LEU A 319 -15.82 -17.64 0.34
N LEU A 320 -16.87 -18.03 1.08
CA LEU A 320 -16.71 -18.43 2.47
C LEU A 320 -16.13 -19.85 2.58
N GLN A 321 -15.42 -20.10 3.68
CA GLN A 321 -14.80 -21.38 4.00
C GLN A 321 -15.77 -22.55 3.78
N ASN A 322 -15.32 -23.56 3.03
CA ASN A 322 -16.06 -24.79 2.79
C ASN A 322 -15.06 -25.95 2.60
N PRO A 323 -15.16 -27.05 3.38
CA PRO A 323 -14.17 -28.13 3.35
C PRO A 323 -14.20 -28.98 2.07
N ASP A 324 -15.32 -28.96 1.32
CA ASP A 324 -15.53 -29.81 0.15
C ASP A 324 -15.33 -29.06 -1.18
N VAL A 325 -15.01 -27.76 -1.13
CA VAL A 325 -14.92 -26.88 -2.30
C VAL A 325 -13.52 -26.27 -2.42
N SER A 326 -12.98 -26.23 -3.63
CA SER A 326 -11.80 -25.45 -4.00
C SER A 326 -12.16 -24.46 -5.11
N VAL A 327 -11.67 -23.23 -5.04
CA VAL A 327 -11.86 -22.23 -6.09
C VAL A 327 -10.71 -22.27 -7.09
N ARG A 328 -11.00 -22.19 -8.39
CA ARG A 328 -9.97 -22.08 -9.42
C ARG A 328 -9.34 -20.70 -9.43
N CYS A 329 -8.04 -20.65 -9.66
CA CYS A 329 -7.29 -19.41 -9.85
C CYS A 329 -6.94 -19.19 -11.31
N THR A 330 -6.40 -18.02 -11.58
CA THR A 330 -5.75 -17.70 -12.86
C THR A 330 -4.23 -17.60 -12.68
N GLU A 331 -3.49 -17.84 -13.76
CA GLU A 331 -2.08 -17.44 -13.88
C GLU A 331 -1.93 -15.96 -14.25
N GLN A 332 -3.01 -15.31 -14.74
CA GLN A 332 -2.99 -13.92 -15.18
C GLN A 332 -2.88 -12.94 -14.00
N ARG A 333 -2.03 -11.92 -14.19
CA ARG A 333 -1.84 -10.81 -13.26
C ARG A 333 -2.09 -9.49 -13.97
N VAL A 334 -2.75 -8.58 -13.26
CA VAL A 334 -3.17 -7.27 -13.78
C VAL A 334 -3.04 -6.25 -12.65
N THR A 335 -2.47 -5.10 -12.96
CA THR A 335 -2.30 -3.97 -12.04
C THR A 335 -3.59 -3.59 -11.33
N GLY A 336 -3.55 -3.48 -9.99
CA GLY A 336 -4.69 -3.09 -9.18
C GLY A 336 -5.76 -4.18 -8.98
N LEU A 337 -5.42 -5.45 -9.27
CA LEU A 337 -6.20 -6.62 -8.87
C LEU A 337 -5.37 -7.49 -7.92
N LEU A 338 -6.01 -7.90 -6.82
CA LEU A 338 -5.43 -8.87 -5.89
C LEU A 338 -6.53 -9.73 -5.27
N SER A 339 -6.14 -10.88 -4.72
CA SER A 339 -6.99 -11.66 -3.84
C SER A 339 -6.53 -11.54 -2.39
N ALA A 340 -7.45 -11.76 -1.46
CA ALA A 340 -7.19 -11.75 -0.02
C ALA A 340 -7.78 -13.01 0.62
N ARG A 341 -7.10 -13.52 1.64
CA ARG A 341 -7.57 -14.62 2.48
C ARG A 341 -7.98 -14.08 3.84
N HIS A 342 -9.13 -14.54 4.34
CA HIS A 342 -9.51 -14.28 5.73
C HIS A 342 -8.50 -14.95 6.68
N ARG A 343 -7.84 -14.15 7.52
CA ARG A 343 -6.81 -14.61 8.46
C ARG A 343 -7.34 -14.77 9.87
N SER A 344 -8.01 -13.75 10.38
CA SER A 344 -8.49 -13.68 11.76
C SER A 344 -9.41 -12.47 11.93
N THR A 345 -10.05 -12.36 13.09
CA THR A 345 -10.88 -11.20 13.44
C THR A 345 -10.24 -10.49 14.64
N GLN A 346 -10.03 -9.18 14.51
CA GLN A 346 -9.71 -8.34 15.65
C GLN A 346 -11.00 -8.04 16.42
N ALA A 347 -11.03 -8.31 17.72
CA ALA A 347 -12.15 -7.96 18.57
C ALA A 347 -11.63 -7.61 19.98
N PRO A 348 -11.77 -6.35 20.44
CA PRO A 348 -11.38 -5.99 21.80
C PRO A 348 -12.36 -6.56 22.82
N ALA A 349 -11.84 -7.06 23.94
CA ALA A 349 -12.64 -7.65 25.02
C ALA A 349 -13.41 -6.63 25.87
N SER A 350 -13.07 -5.35 25.74
CA SER A 350 -13.67 -4.21 26.43
C SER A 350 -13.59 -2.99 25.51
N ASP A 351 -14.38 -1.95 25.78
CA ASP A 351 -14.27 -0.70 25.03
C ASP A 351 -12.93 0.00 25.36
N ILE A 352 -11.98 -0.15 24.45
CA ILE A 352 -10.68 0.52 24.46
C ILE A 352 -10.58 1.54 23.31
N GLY A 353 -11.71 1.90 22.66
CA GLY A 353 -11.72 2.78 21.50
C GLY A 353 -11.05 2.19 20.26
N VAL A 354 -11.17 0.87 20.05
CA VAL A 354 -10.71 0.14 18.85
C VAL A 354 -11.91 -0.64 18.31
N GLU A 355 -12.02 -0.73 16.99
CA GLU A 355 -13.15 -1.39 16.33
C GLU A 355 -12.90 -2.89 16.09
N THR A 356 -13.99 -3.66 16.07
CA THR A 356 -14.00 -5.06 15.66
C THR A 356 -14.07 -5.15 14.13
N PHE A 357 -13.12 -5.84 13.51
CA PHE A 357 -13.17 -6.11 12.07
C PHE A 357 -12.34 -7.34 11.68
N GLU A 358 -12.60 -7.86 10.49
CA GLU A 358 -11.92 -9.02 9.93
C GLU A 358 -10.64 -8.63 9.19
N PHE A 359 -9.57 -9.39 9.39
CA PHE A 359 -8.35 -9.28 8.59
C PHE A 359 -8.45 -10.15 7.35
N TRP A 360 -8.49 -9.48 6.20
CA TRP A 360 -8.38 -10.09 4.87
C TRP A 360 -7.05 -9.68 4.27
N CYS A 361 -6.09 -10.61 4.21
CA CYS A 361 -4.72 -10.30 3.81
C CYS A 361 -4.35 -11.05 2.53
N PRO A 362 -3.63 -10.42 1.58
CA PRO A 362 -3.10 -11.12 0.43
C PRO A 362 -2.09 -12.20 0.84
N GLU A 363 -2.01 -13.27 0.05
CA GLU A 363 -0.91 -14.24 0.18
C GLU A 363 0.31 -13.78 -0.62
N ARG A 364 1.50 -14.12 -0.12
CA ARG A 364 2.74 -13.88 -0.86
C ARG A 364 2.88 -14.85 -2.02
N ARG A 365 3.45 -14.39 -3.13
CA ARG A 365 3.88 -15.27 -4.21
C ARG A 365 4.92 -16.29 -3.72
N PRO A 366 4.89 -17.53 -4.26
CA PRO A 366 4.03 -17.99 -5.37
C PRO A 366 2.59 -18.38 -4.96
N GLY A 367 2.25 -18.33 -3.66
CA GLY A 367 0.91 -18.66 -3.15
C GLY A 367 -0.17 -17.63 -3.48
N GLY A 368 0.21 -16.34 -3.57
CA GLY A 368 -0.69 -15.25 -3.97
C GLY A 368 -1.10 -15.31 -5.43
N ARG A 369 -2.39 -15.56 -5.69
CA ARG A 369 -2.98 -15.71 -7.03
C ARG A 369 -4.32 -15.01 -7.10
N ASN A 370 -4.68 -14.46 -8.25
CA ASN A 370 -6.05 -13.99 -8.47
C ASN A 370 -6.99 -15.19 -8.64
N LEU A 371 -8.22 -15.04 -8.16
CA LEU A 371 -9.26 -16.03 -8.41
C LEU A 371 -9.69 -15.97 -9.88
N ALA A 372 -10.05 -17.11 -10.45
CA ALA A 372 -10.68 -17.15 -11.76
C ALA A 372 -12.08 -16.56 -11.67
N VAL A 373 -12.33 -15.50 -12.43
CA VAL A 373 -13.60 -14.77 -12.41
C VAL A 373 -13.91 -14.19 -13.77
N ALA A 374 -15.13 -14.40 -14.26
CA ALA A 374 -15.68 -13.65 -15.39
C ALA A 374 -16.73 -12.64 -14.90
N VAL A 375 -16.82 -11.50 -15.59
CA VAL A 375 -17.67 -10.38 -15.20
C VAL A 375 -18.43 -9.83 -16.41
N GLU A 376 -19.73 -9.67 -16.27
CA GLU A 376 -20.62 -9.13 -17.32
C GLU A 376 -21.53 -8.02 -16.78
N PRO A 377 -21.49 -6.80 -17.35
CA PRO A 377 -20.57 -6.35 -18.40
C PRO A 377 -19.12 -6.28 -17.89
N GLY A 378 -18.15 -6.51 -18.76
CA GLY A 378 -16.73 -6.47 -18.38
C GLY A 378 -16.30 -5.11 -17.84
N LEU A 379 -15.46 -5.10 -16.80
CA LEU A 379 -15.07 -3.90 -16.05
C LEU A 379 -14.06 -3.04 -16.82
N GLU A 380 -14.29 -1.73 -16.82
CA GLU A 380 -13.49 -0.74 -17.56
C GLU A 380 -12.87 0.27 -16.58
N ALA A 381 -11.96 -0.20 -15.71
CA ALA A 381 -11.31 0.59 -14.66
C ALA A 381 -9.92 1.12 -15.04
N TRP A 382 -9.35 0.66 -16.16
CA TRP A 382 -7.96 0.91 -16.56
C TRP A 382 -7.83 1.84 -17.77
N SER A 383 -8.57 2.94 -17.75
CA SER A 383 -8.66 3.87 -18.87
C SER A 383 -7.37 4.70 -19.03
N PRO A 384 -7.06 5.21 -20.23
CA PRO A 384 -5.85 5.97 -20.47
C PRO A 384 -5.82 7.28 -19.68
N GLU A 385 -6.97 7.88 -19.38
CA GLU A 385 -7.07 9.13 -18.61
C GLU A 385 -6.56 9.02 -17.17
N ASN A 386 -6.46 7.79 -16.64
CA ASN A 386 -5.94 7.56 -15.29
C ASN A 386 -4.50 8.10 -15.11
N VAL A 387 -3.68 8.08 -16.17
CA VAL A 387 -2.28 8.52 -16.09
C VAL A 387 -2.09 10.02 -15.84
N ALA A 388 -3.16 10.82 -15.95
CA ALA A 388 -3.14 12.25 -15.71
C ALA A 388 -4.16 12.66 -14.63
N ASN A 389 -4.69 11.69 -13.87
CA ASN A 389 -5.74 11.95 -12.87
C ASN A 389 -5.19 12.45 -11.52
N GLY A 390 -3.87 12.51 -11.34
CA GLY A 390 -3.20 12.99 -10.14
C GLY A 390 -3.01 11.95 -9.03
N TRP A 391 -3.25 10.67 -9.30
CA TRP A 391 -2.92 9.54 -8.42
C TRP A 391 -1.79 8.70 -9.02
N GLN A 392 -0.83 8.31 -8.19
CA GLN A 392 0.39 7.58 -8.62
C GLN A 392 0.40 6.10 -8.23
N ARG A 393 -0.77 5.56 -7.84
CA ARG A 393 -0.93 4.21 -7.30
C ARG A 393 -2.41 3.84 -7.12
N PRO A 394 -2.72 2.56 -6.84
CA PRO A 394 -4.06 2.17 -6.44
C PRO A 394 -4.48 2.90 -5.16
N THR A 395 -5.74 3.34 -5.13
CA THR A 395 -6.41 3.89 -3.94
C THR A 395 -7.75 3.19 -3.76
N ASN A 396 -8.89 3.85 -4.00
CA ASN A 396 -10.20 3.22 -4.10
C ASN A 396 -10.49 2.66 -5.51
N ALA A 397 -9.56 2.85 -6.44
CA ALA A 397 -9.55 2.34 -7.80
C ALA A 397 -8.11 2.03 -8.23
N PRO A 398 -7.88 1.33 -9.36
CA PRO A 398 -6.53 1.01 -9.82
C PRO A 398 -5.67 2.24 -10.13
N ASN A 399 -6.30 3.33 -10.60
CA ASN A 399 -5.64 4.57 -11.05
C ASN A 399 -4.48 4.34 -12.03
N ALA A 400 -4.60 3.33 -12.88
CA ALA A 400 -3.61 3.02 -13.90
C ALA A 400 -4.27 2.96 -15.27
N TRP A 401 -3.52 3.33 -16.31
CA TRP A 401 -3.76 2.76 -17.63
C TRP A 401 -3.12 1.38 -17.67
N VAL A 402 -3.85 0.39 -18.18
CA VAL A 402 -3.34 -0.95 -18.44
C VAL A 402 -3.74 -1.32 -19.86
N ALA A 403 -2.81 -1.80 -20.67
CA ALA A 403 -3.07 -2.18 -22.05
C ALA A 403 -3.84 -3.51 -22.15
N ASP A 404 -4.46 -3.78 -23.30
CA ASP A 404 -4.95 -5.13 -23.58
C ASP A 404 -3.74 -6.09 -23.63
N PRO A 405 -3.79 -7.26 -22.96
CA PRO A 405 -2.70 -8.24 -22.97
C PRO A 405 -2.28 -8.70 -24.37
N ASN A 406 -3.16 -8.56 -25.37
CA ASN A 406 -2.91 -8.97 -26.75
C ASN A 406 -2.43 -7.80 -27.64
N ASP A 407 -2.27 -6.60 -27.09
CA ASP A 407 -1.73 -5.47 -27.83
C ASP A 407 -0.21 -5.68 -28.08
N PRO A 408 0.24 -5.82 -29.33
CA PRO A 408 1.63 -6.11 -29.64
C PRO A 408 2.56 -4.90 -29.43
N LEU A 409 2.01 -3.69 -29.33
CA LEU A 409 2.78 -2.48 -29.09
C LEU A 409 1.97 -1.48 -28.24
N PRO A 410 1.83 -1.73 -26.93
CA PRO A 410 1.12 -0.84 -26.02
C PRO A 410 1.68 0.58 -26.05
N ALA A 411 0.82 1.54 -26.41
CA ALA A 411 1.19 2.93 -26.53
C ALA A 411 0.13 3.85 -25.89
N LEU A 412 0.59 4.85 -25.16
CA LEU A 412 -0.21 5.91 -24.57
C LEU A 412 0.17 7.24 -25.22
N ALA A 413 -0.80 7.99 -25.72
CA ALA A 413 -0.59 9.28 -26.36
C ALA A 413 -1.21 10.43 -25.57
N LEU A 414 -0.42 11.49 -25.38
CA LEU A 414 -0.83 12.78 -24.85
C LEU A 414 -0.87 13.77 -26.01
N GLN A 415 -2.03 14.39 -26.24
CA GLN A 415 -2.25 15.34 -27.33
C GLN A 415 -2.67 16.71 -26.77
N TRP A 416 -2.00 17.77 -27.19
CA TRP A 416 -2.36 19.15 -26.88
C TRP A 416 -2.91 19.86 -28.13
N GLU A 417 -3.75 20.87 -27.93
CA GLU A 417 -4.27 21.70 -29.02
C GLU A 417 -3.15 22.56 -29.67
N THR A 418 -2.23 23.04 -28.84
CA THR A 418 -1.09 23.86 -29.26
C THR A 418 0.23 23.22 -28.86
N PRO A 419 1.35 23.47 -29.60
CA PRO A 419 2.64 22.90 -29.24
C PRO A 419 3.09 23.37 -27.85
N GLN A 420 3.42 22.42 -27.00
CA GLN A 420 3.98 22.67 -25.68
C GLN A 420 5.51 22.59 -25.75
N ALA A 421 6.20 23.38 -24.92
CA ALA A 421 7.63 23.19 -24.67
C ALA A 421 7.77 22.22 -23.49
N ILE A 422 8.37 21.05 -23.72
CA ILE A 422 8.51 20.00 -22.71
C ILE A 422 10.00 19.80 -22.43
N GLY A 423 10.44 20.25 -21.25
CA GLY A 423 11.80 20.09 -20.76
C GLY A 423 11.97 18.90 -19.82
N ARG A 424 10.86 18.38 -19.26
CA ARG A 424 10.91 17.26 -18.34
C ARG A 424 9.66 16.38 -18.43
N ILE A 425 9.87 15.07 -18.38
CA ILE A 425 8.81 14.04 -18.36
C ILE A 425 9.03 13.16 -17.14
N VAL A 426 7.97 12.88 -16.38
CA VAL A 426 7.99 11.90 -15.29
C VAL A 426 7.03 10.76 -15.64
N LEU A 427 7.52 9.53 -15.58
CA LEU A 427 6.75 8.32 -15.78
C LEU A 427 6.69 7.53 -14.48
N ALA A 428 5.50 7.17 -14.02
CA ALA A 428 5.28 6.28 -12.89
C ALA A 428 4.75 4.92 -13.37
N PHE A 429 5.51 3.86 -13.11
CA PHE A 429 5.23 2.49 -13.49
C PHE A 429 4.71 1.67 -12.31
N ASP A 430 4.09 0.53 -12.62
CA ASP A 430 3.74 -0.45 -11.61
C ASP A 430 4.95 -1.29 -11.21
N THR A 431 5.41 -1.16 -9.97
CA THR A 431 6.41 -2.06 -9.37
C THR A 431 5.79 -2.94 -8.30
N ASP A 432 4.50 -3.24 -8.47
CA ASP A 432 3.69 -4.10 -7.61
C ASP A 432 3.50 -3.53 -6.20
N TRP A 433 2.62 -2.53 -6.09
CA TRP A 433 2.24 -1.95 -4.79
C TRP A 433 1.50 -2.94 -3.88
N ASP A 434 1.02 -4.05 -4.43
CA ASP A 434 0.19 -5.03 -3.75
C ASP A 434 1.02 -6.15 -3.09
N HIS A 435 2.26 -6.36 -3.54
CA HIS A 435 3.14 -7.40 -3.01
C HIS A 435 4.13 -6.87 -1.95
N PRO A 436 4.13 -7.42 -0.72
CA PRO A 436 5.00 -6.92 0.34
C PRO A 436 6.48 -7.27 0.12
N MET A 437 7.29 -6.26 -0.21
CA MET A 437 8.75 -6.37 -0.37
C MET A 437 9.51 -6.21 0.96
N GLU A 438 9.45 -7.23 1.82
CA GLU A 438 10.27 -7.25 3.05
C GLU A 438 11.67 -7.80 2.78
N THR A 439 12.72 -7.06 3.16
CA THR A 439 14.10 -7.43 2.79
C THR A 439 14.86 -8.23 3.86
N VAL A 440 14.33 -8.35 5.07
CA VAL A 440 15.07 -8.95 6.21
C VAL A 440 14.42 -10.23 6.75
N GLN A 441 13.09 -10.38 6.63
CA GLN A 441 12.35 -11.43 7.35
C GLN A 441 11.91 -12.61 6.47
N MET A 442 11.67 -12.35 5.18
CA MET A 442 11.05 -13.29 4.25
C MET A 442 11.80 -13.22 2.91
N PRO A 443 12.09 -14.35 2.25
CA PRO A 443 12.63 -14.35 0.90
C PRO A 443 11.56 -13.94 -0.13
N HIS A 444 12.01 -13.55 -1.32
CA HIS A 444 11.16 -13.25 -2.47
C HIS A 444 11.23 -14.38 -3.50
N ALA A 445 10.09 -14.69 -4.11
CA ALA A 445 10.05 -15.66 -5.20
C ALA A 445 10.66 -15.09 -6.49
N GLU A 446 10.57 -13.77 -6.67
CA GLU A 446 11.10 -13.07 -7.83
C GLU A 446 12.38 -12.28 -7.48
N SER A 447 13.37 -12.32 -8.39
CA SER A 447 14.57 -11.49 -8.31
C SER A 447 14.39 -10.12 -8.96
N VAL A 448 13.31 -9.93 -9.72
CA VAL A 448 12.91 -8.68 -10.38
C VAL A 448 11.40 -8.55 -10.29
N MET A 449 10.87 -7.33 -10.08
CA MET A 449 9.43 -7.12 -9.97
C MET A 449 8.71 -7.35 -11.31
N PRO A 450 7.82 -8.35 -11.43
CA PRO A 450 7.18 -8.70 -12.70
C PRO A 450 6.41 -7.56 -13.38
N PHE A 451 5.79 -6.69 -12.58
CA PHE A 451 4.95 -5.62 -13.07
C PHE A 451 5.73 -4.45 -13.69
N CYS A 452 7.01 -4.33 -13.35
CA CYS A 452 7.81 -3.20 -13.78
C CYS A 452 8.05 -3.25 -15.29
N ALA A 453 7.68 -2.16 -15.98
CA ALA A 453 8.04 -1.96 -17.37
C ALA A 453 9.56 -1.96 -17.47
N ARG A 454 10.12 -2.90 -18.25
CA ARG A 454 11.56 -3.07 -18.46
C ARG A 454 12.07 -2.19 -19.58
N ARG A 455 11.35 -2.13 -20.69
CA ARG A 455 11.72 -1.36 -21.88
C ARG A 455 10.61 -0.42 -22.28
N TYR A 456 10.95 0.84 -22.48
CA TYR A 456 10.01 1.82 -23.00
C TYR A 456 10.74 2.89 -23.79
N ARG A 457 9.99 3.61 -24.62
CA ARG A 457 10.47 4.81 -25.31
C ARG A 457 9.39 5.87 -25.38
N VAL A 458 9.83 7.11 -25.51
CA VAL A 458 8.97 8.27 -25.69
C VAL A 458 9.24 8.86 -27.06
N ARG A 459 8.17 9.14 -27.81
CA ARG A 459 8.22 9.75 -29.15
C ARG A 459 7.47 11.08 -29.19
N ASP A 460 7.92 11.98 -30.05
CA ASP A 460 7.23 13.23 -30.38
C ASP A 460 6.18 13.06 -31.49
N GLU A 461 5.54 14.16 -31.91
CA GLU A 461 4.53 14.17 -32.97
C GLU A 461 5.07 13.73 -34.34
N GLU A 462 6.37 13.85 -34.59
CA GLU A 462 7.04 13.39 -35.80
C GLU A 462 7.52 11.93 -35.70
N SER A 463 7.11 11.23 -34.63
CA SER A 463 7.55 9.88 -34.30
C SER A 463 9.06 9.76 -34.05
N ARG A 464 9.77 10.83 -33.74
CA ARG A 464 11.19 10.76 -33.36
C ARG A 464 11.28 10.29 -31.92
N VAL A 465 12.22 9.39 -31.63
CA VAL A 465 12.47 8.95 -30.25
C VAL A 465 13.22 10.04 -29.50
N ILE A 466 12.60 10.60 -28.46
CA ILE A 466 13.18 11.67 -27.64
C ILE A 466 13.74 11.16 -26.32
N ALA A 467 13.32 9.95 -25.90
CA ALA A 467 13.89 9.25 -24.75
C ALA A 467 13.64 7.73 -24.87
N GLU A 468 14.54 6.92 -24.32
CA GLU A 468 14.42 5.46 -24.29
C GLU A 468 15.08 4.91 -23.02
N CYS A 469 14.50 3.86 -22.45
CA CYS A 469 15.13 3.07 -21.40
C CYS A 469 15.07 1.59 -21.80
N ALA A 470 16.23 0.92 -21.78
CA ALA A 470 16.37 -0.46 -22.23
C ALA A 470 16.33 -1.49 -21.08
N ASP A 471 16.47 -1.06 -19.82
CA ASP A 471 16.45 -1.96 -18.66
C ASP A 471 16.05 -1.19 -17.39
N ASN A 472 14.77 -0.82 -17.33
CA ASN A 472 14.20 -0.12 -16.19
C ASN A 472 13.91 -1.08 -15.03
N HIS A 473 14.25 -0.66 -13.82
CA HIS A 473 13.92 -1.34 -12.55
C HIS A 473 13.34 -0.36 -11.52
N GLN A 474 12.94 0.83 -11.97
CA GLN A 474 12.47 1.91 -11.11
C GLN A 474 10.96 2.10 -11.27
N ALA A 475 10.30 2.42 -10.16
CA ALA A 475 8.89 2.79 -10.15
C ALA A 475 8.65 4.17 -10.77
N ARG A 476 9.64 5.06 -10.73
CA ARG A 476 9.55 6.43 -11.21
C ARG A 476 10.78 6.78 -12.02
N ASN A 477 10.57 7.17 -13.28
CA ASN A 477 11.63 7.67 -14.15
C ASN A 477 11.42 9.14 -14.47
N GLU A 478 12.44 9.93 -14.24
CA GLU A 478 12.49 11.35 -14.60
C GLU A 478 13.42 11.53 -15.79
N ILE A 479 12.86 12.07 -16.86
CA ILE A 479 13.52 12.28 -18.15
C ILE A 479 13.67 13.77 -18.34
N VAL A 480 14.91 14.25 -18.45
CA VAL A 480 15.22 15.65 -18.72
C VAL A 480 15.57 15.81 -20.19
N LEU A 481 14.89 16.72 -20.88
CA LEU A 481 15.07 17.04 -22.28
C LEU A 481 15.79 18.38 -22.40
N ALA A 482 17.06 18.33 -22.79
CA ALA A 482 17.90 19.51 -22.97
C ALA A 482 18.49 19.53 -24.39
N PRO A 483 18.01 20.41 -25.30
CA PRO A 483 16.99 21.44 -25.08
C PRO A 483 15.56 20.86 -24.94
N PRO A 484 14.60 21.64 -24.40
CA PRO A 484 13.18 21.25 -24.38
C PRO A 484 12.66 20.92 -25.78
N VAL A 485 11.83 19.88 -25.87
CA VAL A 485 11.18 19.46 -27.12
C VAL A 485 9.88 20.25 -27.26
N ARG A 486 9.69 20.89 -28.43
CA ARG A 486 8.44 21.59 -28.75
C ARG A 486 7.54 20.66 -29.57
N THR A 487 6.42 20.22 -29.03
CA THR A 487 5.54 19.27 -29.73
C THR A 487 4.07 19.39 -29.32
N ARG A 488 3.15 19.00 -30.22
CA ARG A 488 1.72 18.83 -29.89
C ARG A 488 1.37 17.43 -29.39
N ARG A 489 2.27 16.46 -29.50
CA ARG A 489 1.99 15.08 -29.14
C ARG A 489 3.20 14.40 -28.53
N LEU A 490 2.97 13.68 -27.44
CA LEU A 490 3.91 12.69 -26.91
C LEU A 490 3.27 11.31 -26.96
N THR A 491 4.06 10.30 -27.29
CA THR A 491 3.64 8.90 -27.23
C THR A 491 4.62 8.12 -26.37
N VAL A 492 4.14 7.51 -25.29
CA VAL A 492 4.89 6.59 -24.44
C VAL A 492 4.57 5.17 -24.88
N GLU A 493 5.58 4.44 -25.36
CA GLU A 493 5.44 3.05 -25.79
C GLU A 493 6.14 2.15 -24.77
N VAL A 494 5.40 1.18 -24.21
CA VAL A 494 5.96 0.14 -23.35
C VAL A 494 6.25 -1.07 -24.22
N LEU A 495 7.53 -1.39 -24.37
CA LEU A 495 8.01 -2.41 -25.28
C LEU A 495 8.12 -3.80 -24.62
N GLU A 496 8.39 -3.82 -23.31
CA GLU A 496 8.60 -5.06 -22.55
C GLU A 496 8.40 -4.80 -21.05
N SER A 497 7.76 -5.74 -20.34
CA SER A 497 7.71 -5.82 -18.87
C SER A 497 8.58 -6.97 -18.38
N HIS A 498 9.05 -6.94 -17.14
CA HIS A 498 9.89 -8.02 -16.59
C HIS A 498 9.16 -9.35 -16.45
N GLY A 499 7.85 -9.33 -16.24
CA GLY A 499 7.01 -10.52 -16.16
C GLY A 499 5.91 -10.55 -17.23
N PRO A 500 5.17 -11.67 -17.31
CA PRO A 500 4.05 -11.85 -18.24
C PRO A 500 2.81 -11.10 -17.76
N VAL A 501 2.93 -9.77 -17.63
CA VAL A 501 1.83 -8.88 -17.29
C VAL A 501 1.58 -7.87 -18.43
N PRO A 502 0.35 -7.35 -18.57
CA PRO A 502 0.10 -6.26 -19.49
C PRO A 502 0.91 -5.01 -19.12
N ALA A 503 1.24 -4.19 -20.11
CA ALA A 503 1.87 -2.90 -19.87
C ALA A 503 0.96 -1.99 -19.03
N ALA A 504 1.53 -1.32 -18.03
CA ALA A 504 0.79 -0.45 -17.12
C ALA A 504 1.58 0.80 -16.72
N LEU A 505 0.89 1.94 -16.66
CA LEU A 505 1.40 3.19 -16.10
C LEU A 505 0.38 3.76 -15.12
N TYR A 506 0.86 4.24 -13.97
CA TYR A 506 0.07 4.99 -13.02
C TYR A 506 -0.01 6.47 -13.37
N GLU A 507 1.08 7.05 -13.87
CA GLU A 507 1.13 8.50 -14.09
C GLU A 507 2.11 8.88 -15.21
N VAL A 508 1.74 9.90 -15.99
CA VAL A 508 2.62 10.63 -16.90
C VAL A 508 2.50 12.11 -16.58
N ARG A 509 3.61 12.78 -16.30
CA ARG A 509 3.67 14.23 -16.07
C ARG A 509 4.65 14.89 -17.02
N CYS A 510 4.30 16.09 -17.47
CA CYS A 510 5.09 16.84 -18.43
C CYS A 510 5.26 18.28 -17.95
N TYR A 511 6.50 18.77 -17.89
CA TYR A 511 6.82 20.10 -17.42
C TYR A 511 7.69 20.84 -18.44
N GLU A 512 7.57 22.17 -18.46
CA GLU A 512 8.44 23.03 -19.27
C GLU A 512 9.90 23.02 -18.77
N SER A 513 10.10 22.85 -17.45
CA SER A 513 11.42 22.75 -16.80
C SER A 513 11.49 21.70 -15.68
#